data_AF-A0AA87LJR5-F1
#
_entry.id   AF-A0AA87LJR5-F1
#
_cell.length_a   1.000
_cell.length_b   1.000
_cell.length_c   1.000
_cell.angle_alpha   90.00
_cell.angle_beta   90.00
_cell.angle_gamma   90.00
#
_symmetry.space_group_name_H-M   'P 1'
#
loop_
_entity.id
_entity.type
_entity.pdbx_description
1 polymer ?
#
loop_
_entity_poly.entity_id
_entity_poly.type
_entity_poly.pdbx_seq_one_letter_code
_entity_poly.pdbx_strand_id
1 'polypeptide(L)'
;MKTTPIYGIPYLEGNDLVSSAPEQFKNMAEGVETALNEVDSRNTPAGVKPAIATTLETLAGITGVTGQTGYVTADPAEGNNGPYYWSGSAWLPYATGAMLDALSSRVASTVQTLAVYALLGAITVTRSANVVTVHVEAYYNTKWSMNTGNTRKLLDDGKLPSPAVSLIFPAIVNGQGYWDRRLTANITKEGGLNIVARTDVGFNANEKMGFSLTYVAK
;
A
#
# COMPACT_ATOMS: atom_id res chain seq x y z
N MET A 1 19.55 -63.38 12.15
CA MET A 1 19.59 -61.94 12.51
C MET A 1 18.85 -61.18 11.43
N LYS A 2 17.97 -60.28 11.80
CA LYS A 2 17.25 -59.40 10.87
C LYS A 2 17.66 -57.96 11.11
N THR A 3 17.27 -57.09 10.20
CA THR A 3 17.55 -55.66 10.26
C THR A 3 16.29 -54.88 10.01
N THR A 4 16.22 -53.68 10.55
CA THR A 4 15.20 -52.69 10.21
C THR A 4 15.37 -52.21 8.75
N PRO A 5 14.30 -51.78 8.07
CA PRO A 5 14.30 -51.50 6.63
C PRO A 5 15.03 -50.22 6.18
N ILE A 6 15.16 -49.18 7.02
CA ILE A 6 15.70 -47.87 6.61
C ILE A 6 17.19 -47.75 6.90
N TYR A 7 17.61 -48.01 8.14
CA TYR A 7 18.98 -47.84 8.61
C TYR A 7 19.69 -49.17 8.91
N GLY A 8 19.03 -50.31 8.71
CA GLY A 8 19.66 -51.61 8.83
C GLY A 8 20.03 -52.02 10.26
N ILE A 9 19.31 -51.52 11.27
CA ILE A 9 19.61 -51.76 12.68
C ILE A 9 19.37 -53.24 13.00
N PRO A 10 20.39 -53.99 13.44
CA PRO A 10 20.28 -55.42 13.61
C PRO A 10 19.50 -55.80 14.89
N TYR A 11 18.64 -56.81 14.79
CA TYR A 11 17.93 -57.39 15.93
C TYR A 11 17.95 -58.94 15.88
N LEU A 12 17.84 -59.53 17.07
CA LEU A 12 17.86 -60.98 17.27
C LEU A 12 16.52 -61.59 16.84
N GLU A 13 16.59 -62.72 16.14
CA GLU A 13 15.44 -63.59 15.91
C GLU A 13 15.80 -64.97 16.45
N GLY A 14 14.91 -65.55 17.25
CA GLY A 14 15.10 -66.85 17.85
C GLY A 14 13.83 -67.34 18.52
N ASN A 15 13.64 -68.65 18.54
CA ASN A 15 12.59 -69.37 19.27
C ASN A 15 13.06 -69.79 20.67
N ASP A 16 13.87 -68.94 21.31
CA ASP A 16 14.56 -69.23 22.57
C ASP A 16 13.61 -69.33 23.78
N LEU A 17 14.07 -69.99 24.85
CA LEU A 17 13.33 -70.36 26.07
C LEU A 17 12.69 -69.18 26.82
N VAL A 18 13.08 -67.94 26.51
CA VAL A 18 12.47 -66.70 27.01
C VAL A 18 11.68 -66.08 25.86
N SER A 19 10.42 -66.49 25.74
CA SER A 19 9.57 -66.31 24.55
C SER A 19 9.37 -64.86 24.07
N SER A 20 9.56 -63.85 24.93
CA SER A 20 9.32 -62.43 24.61
C SER A 20 10.57 -61.63 24.28
N ALA A 21 11.77 -62.14 24.55
CA ALA A 21 13.02 -61.39 24.32
C ALA A 21 13.23 -60.98 22.85
N PRO A 22 13.00 -61.85 21.85
CA PRO A 22 13.13 -61.47 20.44
C PRO A 22 12.20 -60.31 20.03
N GLU A 23 10.98 -60.29 20.58
CA GLU A 23 10.00 -59.24 20.31
C GLU A 23 10.41 -57.90 20.93
N GLN A 24 10.97 -57.91 22.15
CA GLN A 24 11.52 -56.72 22.80
C GLN A 24 12.69 -56.11 22.01
N PHE A 25 13.61 -56.94 21.51
CA PHE A 25 14.74 -56.46 20.70
C PHE A 25 14.28 -55.90 19.36
N LYS A 26 13.26 -56.51 18.73
CA LYS A 26 12.64 -55.99 17.51
C LYS A 26 12.00 -54.62 17.75
N ASN A 27 11.17 -54.50 18.79
CA ASN A 27 10.49 -53.24 19.13
C ASN A 27 11.50 -52.12 19.45
N MET A 28 12.60 -52.44 20.14
CA MET A 28 13.66 -51.48 20.40
C MET A 28 14.35 -51.02 19.09
N ALA A 29 14.68 -51.94 18.19
CA ALA A 29 15.32 -51.60 16.93
C ALA A 29 14.40 -50.75 16.03
N GLU A 30 13.12 -51.11 15.92
CA GLU A 30 12.10 -50.33 15.18
C GLU A 30 11.86 -48.96 15.81
N GLY A 31 11.89 -48.86 17.15
CA GLY A 31 11.79 -47.59 17.88
C GLY A 31 12.97 -46.66 17.61
N VAL A 32 14.20 -47.17 17.62
CA VAL A 32 15.40 -46.40 17.28
C VAL A 32 15.36 -45.95 15.82
N GLU A 33 14.98 -46.83 14.89
CA GLU A 33 14.83 -46.46 13.48
C GLU A 33 13.78 -45.37 13.27
N THR A 34 12.65 -45.46 13.96
CA THR A 34 11.59 -44.44 13.91
C THR A 34 12.11 -43.09 14.40
N ALA A 35 12.84 -43.07 15.53
CA ALA A 35 13.42 -41.85 16.08
C ALA A 35 14.48 -41.23 15.13
N LEU A 36 15.33 -42.06 14.52
CA LEU A 36 16.32 -41.61 13.53
C LEU A 36 15.64 -41.03 12.29
N ASN A 37 14.61 -41.71 11.77
CA ASN A 37 13.84 -41.24 10.63
C ASN A 37 13.11 -39.93 10.95
N GLU A 38 12.59 -39.75 12.17
CA GLU A 38 11.99 -38.49 12.60
C GLU A 38 13.04 -37.36 12.65
N VAL A 39 14.23 -37.62 13.21
CA VAL A 39 15.33 -36.64 13.25
C VAL A 39 15.79 -36.27 11.84
N ASP A 40 15.91 -37.23 10.94
CA ASP A 40 16.32 -37.03 9.56
C ASP A 40 15.24 -36.28 8.76
N SER A 41 13.96 -36.59 9.00
CA SER A 41 12.84 -35.89 8.40
C SER A 41 12.79 -34.40 8.77
N ARG A 42 13.30 -34.01 9.94
CA ARG A 42 13.46 -32.59 10.33
C ARG A 42 14.57 -31.87 9.54
N ASN A 43 15.43 -32.60 8.84
CA ASN A 43 16.42 -32.03 7.91
C ASN A 43 15.95 -32.06 6.43
N THR A 44 14.72 -32.53 6.16
CA THR A 44 14.14 -32.50 4.81
C THR A 44 13.55 -31.12 4.47
N PRO A 45 13.21 -30.84 3.19
CA PRO A 45 12.49 -29.63 2.76
C PRO A 45 11.15 -29.32 3.47
N ALA A 46 10.64 -30.20 4.33
CA ALA A 46 9.48 -29.90 5.19
C ALA A 46 9.87 -29.33 6.56
N GLY A 47 11.12 -29.55 7.01
CA GLY A 47 11.69 -29.07 8.28
C GLY A 47 12.66 -27.91 8.10
N VAL A 48 12.42 -27.04 7.11
CA VAL A 48 13.45 -26.09 6.64
C VAL A 48 13.78 -25.05 7.69
N LYS A 49 15.02 -25.11 8.18
CA LYS A 49 15.62 -24.03 8.95
C LYS A 49 15.64 -22.76 8.09
N PRO A 50 15.51 -21.58 8.71
CA PRO A 50 15.69 -20.34 7.98
C PRO A 50 17.07 -20.27 7.31
N ALA A 51 17.13 -19.84 6.06
CA ALA A 51 18.39 -19.59 5.38
C ALA A 51 19.00 -18.28 5.90
N ILE A 52 20.16 -18.35 6.55
CA ILE A 52 20.81 -17.16 7.13
C ILE A 52 22.01 -16.78 6.26
N ALA A 53 22.08 -15.50 5.88
CA ALA A 53 23.17 -14.95 5.10
C ALA A 53 23.59 -13.59 5.63
N THR A 54 24.84 -13.20 5.42
CA THR A 54 25.32 -11.86 5.79
C THR A 54 24.82 -10.81 4.80
N THR A 55 24.80 -11.11 3.50
CA THR A 55 24.35 -10.20 2.43
C THR A 55 23.19 -10.77 1.63
N LEU A 56 22.42 -9.91 0.97
CA LEU A 56 21.35 -10.31 0.05
C LEU A 56 21.91 -11.08 -1.15
N GLU A 57 23.08 -10.71 -1.64
CA GLU A 57 23.76 -11.46 -2.70
C GLU A 57 24.08 -12.90 -2.26
N THR A 58 24.58 -13.07 -1.03
CA THR A 58 24.85 -14.40 -0.47
C THR A 58 23.55 -15.19 -0.31
N LEU A 59 22.48 -14.55 0.14
CA LEU A 59 21.16 -15.18 0.22
C LEU A 59 20.65 -15.59 -1.17
N ALA A 60 20.78 -14.72 -2.17
CA ALA A 60 20.38 -14.98 -3.55
C ALA A 60 21.09 -16.19 -4.18
N GLY A 61 22.32 -16.49 -3.75
CA GLY A 61 23.05 -17.69 -4.13
C GLY A 61 22.54 -18.99 -3.51
N ILE A 62 21.71 -18.92 -2.47
CA ILE A 62 21.10 -20.08 -1.81
C ILE A 62 19.80 -20.42 -2.51
N THR A 63 19.68 -21.64 -3.05
CA THR A 63 18.38 -22.14 -3.55
C THR A 63 17.53 -22.59 -2.35
N GLY A 64 16.38 -21.95 -2.16
CA GLY A 64 15.43 -22.30 -1.10
C GLY A 64 14.36 -23.31 -1.52
N VAL A 65 13.54 -23.71 -0.56
CA VAL A 65 12.29 -24.44 -0.77
C VAL A 65 11.13 -23.44 -0.78
N THR A 66 10.12 -23.59 -1.65
CA THR A 66 9.00 -22.63 -1.73
C THR A 66 8.36 -22.40 -0.37
N GLY A 67 8.30 -21.15 0.07
CA GLY A 67 7.79 -20.75 1.38
C GLY A 67 8.82 -20.76 2.52
N GLN A 68 10.06 -21.22 2.29
CA GLN A 68 11.13 -21.16 3.27
C GLN A 68 11.45 -19.71 3.64
N THR A 69 11.67 -19.46 4.93
CA THR A 69 12.17 -18.16 5.42
C THR A 69 13.68 -18.04 5.24
N GLY A 70 14.13 -16.84 4.90
CA GLY A 70 15.53 -16.42 4.88
C GLY A 70 15.72 -15.16 5.72
N TYR A 71 16.95 -14.87 6.12
CA TYR A 71 17.27 -13.66 6.87
C TYR A 71 18.66 -13.14 6.51
N VAL A 72 18.72 -11.85 6.16
CA VAL A 72 19.97 -11.12 5.87
C VAL A 72 20.35 -10.28 7.08
N THR A 73 21.59 -10.44 7.58
CA THR A 73 22.00 -9.90 8.89
C THR A 73 22.92 -8.69 8.83
N ALA A 74 23.69 -8.49 7.74
CA ALA A 74 24.78 -7.51 7.70
C ALA A 74 25.12 -7.02 6.28
N ASP A 75 24.10 -6.81 5.45
CA ASP A 75 24.26 -6.23 4.12
C ASP A 75 24.65 -4.74 4.26
N PRO A 76 25.63 -4.25 3.46
CA PRO A 76 26.04 -2.84 3.48
C PRO A 76 24.90 -1.86 3.15
N ALA A 77 23.91 -2.29 2.36
CA ALA A 77 22.71 -1.50 2.13
C ALA A 77 21.65 -1.86 3.18
N GLU A 78 21.40 -0.96 4.13
CA GLU A 78 20.49 -1.22 5.27
C GLU A 78 19.10 -1.74 4.85
N GLY A 79 18.59 -1.28 3.71
CA GLY A 79 17.29 -1.71 3.16
C GLY A 79 17.24 -3.17 2.71
N ASN A 80 18.38 -3.84 2.56
CA ASN A 80 18.48 -5.25 2.22
C ASN A 80 18.46 -6.17 3.46
N ASN A 81 18.65 -5.63 4.66
CA ASN A 81 18.68 -6.42 5.88
C ASN A 81 17.27 -6.82 6.32
N GLY A 82 17.15 -8.00 6.95
CA GLY A 82 15.90 -8.49 7.51
C GLY A 82 15.37 -9.75 6.83
N PRO A 83 14.06 -10.06 7.04
CA PRO A 83 13.47 -11.32 6.65
C PRO A 83 13.07 -11.38 5.16
N TYR A 84 13.25 -12.56 4.57
CA TYR A 84 12.88 -12.91 3.19
C TYR A 84 12.11 -14.23 3.15
N TYR A 85 11.40 -14.49 2.06
CA TYR A 85 10.85 -15.82 1.76
C TYR A 85 11.26 -16.27 0.35
N TRP A 86 11.45 -17.58 0.18
CA TRP A 86 11.68 -18.15 -1.14
C TRP A 86 10.36 -18.32 -1.90
N SER A 87 10.22 -17.66 -3.04
CA SER A 87 9.00 -17.69 -3.86
C SER A 87 8.87 -18.95 -4.73
N GLY A 88 9.90 -19.78 -4.77
CA GLY A 88 10.06 -20.87 -5.75
C GLY A 88 11.10 -20.55 -6.83
N SER A 89 11.45 -19.27 -7.02
CA SER A 89 12.47 -18.84 -7.98
C SER A 89 13.48 -17.84 -7.43
N ALA A 90 13.14 -17.10 -6.37
CA ALA A 90 14.01 -16.09 -5.77
C ALA A 90 13.63 -15.82 -4.31
N TRP A 91 14.57 -15.23 -3.57
CA TRP A 91 14.28 -14.63 -2.26
C TRP A 91 13.61 -13.28 -2.44
N LEU A 92 12.43 -13.12 -1.85
CA LEU A 92 11.66 -11.88 -1.85
C LEU A 92 11.54 -11.34 -0.42
N PRO A 93 11.67 -10.02 -0.20
CA PRO A 93 11.57 -9.45 1.14
C PRO A 93 10.14 -9.57 1.67
N TYR A 94 9.99 -9.73 2.99
CA TYR A 94 8.69 -9.54 3.61
C TYR A 94 8.32 -8.05 3.63
N ALA A 95 7.01 -7.77 3.52
CA ALA A 95 6.52 -6.40 3.66
C ALA A 95 6.83 -5.87 5.07
N THR A 96 7.41 -4.67 5.16
CA THR A 96 7.66 -3.99 6.43
C THR A 96 6.48 -3.10 6.80
N GLY A 97 6.38 -2.71 8.08
CA GLY A 97 5.38 -1.74 8.53
C GLY A 97 5.43 -0.43 7.73
N ALA A 98 6.63 0.08 7.44
CA ALA A 98 6.81 1.28 6.63
C ALA A 98 6.26 1.14 5.20
N MET A 99 6.38 -0.04 4.58
CA MET A 99 5.78 -0.30 3.25
C MET A 99 4.25 -0.30 3.33
N LEU A 100 3.69 -0.84 4.41
CA LEU A 100 2.24 -0.84 4.65
C LEU A 100 1.72 0.58 4.95
N ASP A 101 2.46 1.38 5.70
CA ASP A 101 2.12 2.78 5.99
C ASP A 101 2.17 3.64 4.71
N ALA A 102 3.18 3.43 3.86
CA ALA A 102 3.26 4.09 2.56
C ALA A 102 2.07 3.71 1.67
N LEU A 103 1.65 2.44 1.66
CA LEU A 103 0.46 2.01 0.94
C LEU A 103 -0.81 2.63 1.53
N SER A 104 -0.96 2.61 2.85
CA SER A 104 -2.11 3.17 3.56
C SER A 104 -2.25 4.67 3.33
N SER A 105 -1.14 5.41 3.36
CA SER A 105 -1.09 6.85 3.04
C SER A 105 -1.56 7.15 1.62
N ARG A 106 -1.29 6.27 0.65
CA ARG A 106 -1.81 6.40 -0.72
C ARG A 106 -3.32 6.16 -0.80
N VAL A 107 -3.87 5.28 0.03
CA VAL A 107 -5.30 4.94 0.03
C VAL A 107 -6.12 5.88 0.92
N ALA A 108 -5.49 6.56 1.87
CA ALA A 108 -6.14 7.48 2.79
C ALA A 108 -6.84 8.61 2.02
N SER A 109 -8.17 8.64 2.12
CA SER A 109 -8.98 9.74 1.62
C SER A 109 -9.08 10.82 2.68
N THR A 110 -8.56 12.02 2.41
CA THR A 110 -8.76 13.16 3.31
C THR A 110 -9.86 14.07 2.77
N VAL A 111 -10.71 14.57 3.68
CA VAL A 111 -11.73 15.57 3.39
C VAL A 111 -11.43 16.82 4.20
N GLN A 112 -11.28 17.95 3.53
CA GLN A 112 -11.08 19.26 4.16
C GLN A 112 -12.19 20.21 3.73
N THR A 113 -12.70 21.01 4.67
CA THR A 113 -13.64 22.09 4.36
C THR A 113 -12.97 23.43 4.61
N LEU A 114 -12.97 24.31 3.60
CA LEU A 114 -12.32 25.62 3.62
C LEU A 114 -13.38 26.72 3.46
N ALA A 115 -13.23 27.82 4.21
CA ALA A 115 -14.04 29.01 4.01
C ALA A 115 -13.60 29.74 2.72
N VAL A 116 -14.57 30.30 2.00
CA VAL A 116 -14.33 30.99 0.73
C VAL A 116 -14.13 32.49 0.95
N TYR A 117 -13.15 33.09 0.28
CA TYR A 117 -12.89 34.52 0.43
C TYR A 117 -14.05 35.37 -0.10
N ALA A 118 -14.57 36.28 0.73
CA ALA A 118 -15.63 37.25 0.40
C ALA A 118 -16.95 36.62 -0.11
N LEU A 119 -17.20 35.36 0.24
CA LEU A 119 -18.33 34.54 -0.17
C LEU A 119 -18.86 33.80 1.06
N LEU A 120 -20.17 33.60 1.14
CA LEU A 120 -20.77 32.77 2.19
C LEU A 120 -20.89 31.35 1.64
N GLY A 121 -20.21 30.39 2.25
CA GLY A 121 -20.19 29.01 1.79
C GLY A 121 -18.90 28.28 2.14
N ALA A 122 -18.68 27.16 1.47
CA ALA A 122 -17.57 26.27 1.74
C ALA A 122 -17.00 25.64 0.47
N ILE A 123 -15.72 25.29 0.54
CA ILE A 123 -15.04 24.45 -0.45
C ILE A 123 -14.70 23.14 0.23
N THR A 124 -15.21 22.04 -0.30
CA THR A 124 -14.88 20.69 0.13
C THR A 124 -13.81 20.11 -0.79
N VAL A 125 -12.67 19.77 -0.21
CA VAL A 125 -11.54 19.16 -0.91
C VAL A 125 -11.46 17.71 -0.49
N THR A 126 -11.59 16.80 -1.45
CA THR A 126 -11.35 15.36 -1.25
C THR A 126 -10.07 14.97 -1.96
N ARG A 127 -9.16 14.30 -1.26
CA ARG A 127 -7.91 13.79 -1.85
C ARG A 127 -7.80 12.30 -1.63
N SER A 128 -7.50 11.55 -2.68
CA SER A 128 -7.11 10.14 -2.63
C SER A 128 -5.83 9.97 -3.44
N ALA A 129 -4.75 9.56 -2.78
CA ALA A 129 -3.39 9.62 -3.32
C ALA A 129 -3.07 11.01 -3.93
N ASN A 130 -2.83 11.05 -5.25
CA ASN A 130 -2.52 12.27 -5.98
C ASN A 130 -3.75 12.85 -6.67
N VAL A 131 -4.91 12.20 -6.60
CA VAL A 131 -6.15 12.72 -7.19
C VAL A 131 -6.84 13.62 -6.18
N VAL A 132 -7.04 14.87 -6.56
CA VAL A 132 -7.70 15.90 -5.75
C VAL A 132 -8.99 16.30 -6.45
N THR A 133 -10.10 16.23 -5.73
CA THR A 133 -11.40 16.74 -6.16
C THR A 133 -11.76 17.93 -5.29
N VAL A 134 -12.06 19.05 -5.92
CA VAL A 134 -12.49 20.29 -5.26
C VAL A 134 -13.93 20.53 -5.62
N HIS A 135 -14.80 20.53 -4.62
CA HIS A 135 -16.20 20.91 -4.73
C HIS A 135 -16.39 22.28 -4.08
N VAL A 136 -16.94 23.23 -4.82
CA VAL A 136 -17.21 24.58 -4.33
C VAL A 136 -18.71 24.75 -4.23
N GLU A 137 -19.19 25.20 -3.07
CA GLU A 137 -20.57 25.59 -2.85
C GLU A 137 -20.61 26.91 -2.07
N ALA A 138 -20.95 28.00 -2.76
CA ALA A 138 -20.96 29.33 -2.15
C ALA A 138 -22.02 30.26 -2.76
N TYR A 139 -22.36 31.34 -2.04
CA TYR A 139 -23.27 32.38 -2.51
C TYR A 139 -22.78 33.76 -2.10
N TYR A 140 -23.19 34.78 -2.84
CA TYR A 140 -22.88 36.18 -2.55
C TYR A 140 -24.00 36.81 -1.74
N ASN A 141 -23.68 37.56 -0.70
CA ASN A 141 -24.68 38.30 0.09
C ASN A 141 -25.20 39.57 -0.63
N THR A 142 -24.51 40.01 -1.68
CA THR A 142 -24.76 41.27 -2.41
C THR A 142 -24.71 41.03 -3.91
N LYS A 143 -25.39 41.91 -4.66
CA LYS A 143 -25.32 41.91 -6.13
C LYS A 143 -23.90 42.30 -6.57
N TRP A 144 -23.36 41.61 -7.57
CA TRP A 144 -22.05 41.93 -8.12
C TRP A 144 -21.92 41.50 -9.58
N SER A 145 -20.81 41.88 -10.22
CA SER A 145 -20.53 41.57 -11.63
C SER A 145 -19.04 41.44 -11.92
N MET A 146 -18.71 40.73 -13.00
CA MET A 146 -17.38 40.67 -13.59
C MET A 146 -17.46 40.97 -15.08
N ASN A 147 -16.53 41.80 -15.55
CA ASN A 147 -16.26 41.96 -16.97
C ASN A 147 -15.37 40.80 -17.44
N THR A 148 -15.43 40.53 -18.73
CA THR A 148 -14.60 39.54 -19.41
C THR A 148 -13.12 39.74 -19.09
N GLY A 149 -12.43 38.66 -18.70
CA GLY A 149 -11.03 38.68 -18.30
C GLY A 149 -10.77 39.01 -16.83
N ASN A 150 -11.76 39.54 -16.10
CA ASN A 150 -11.58 39.78 -14.67
C ASN A 150 -11.35 38.45 -13.94
N THR A 151 -10.43 38.49 -12.97
CA THR A 151 -10.11 37.35 -12.11
C THR A 151 -10.58 37.65 -10.70
N ARG A 152 -11.17 36.66 -10.04
CA ARG A 152 -11.52 36.72 -8.63
C ARG A 152 -10.95 35.53 -7.89
N LYS A 153 -10.34 35.82 -6.75
CA LYS A 153 -9.73 34.85 -5.87
C LYS A 153 -10.77 34.23 -4.93
N LEU A 154 -10.76 32.91 -4.82
CA LEU A 154 -11.62 32.12 -3.93
C LEU A 154 -10.82 31.54 -2.75
N LEU A 155 -9.58 31.10 -2.99
CA LEU A 155 -8.65 30.62 -1.96
C LEU A 155 -7.24 31.19 -2.18
N ASP A 156 -6.53 31.41 -1.08
CA ASP A 156 -5.10 31.72 -1.09
C ASP A 156 -4.26 30.56 -1.62
N ASP A 157 -3.07 30.91 -2.13
CA ASP A 157 -2.06 29.92 -2.46
C ASP A 157 -1.67 29.13 -1.20
N GLY A 158 -1.30 27.86 -1.39
CA GLY A 158 -1.00 26.91 -0.34
C GLY A 158 -2.22 26.29 0.35
N LYS A 159 -3.45 26.61 -0.09
CA LYS A 159 -4.68 26.04 0.50
C LYS A 159 -5.12 24.73 -0.16
N LEU A 160 -4.77 24.50 -1.42
CA LEU A 160 -4.98 23.26 -2.14
C LEU A 160 -3.63 22.56 -2.39
N PRO A 161 -3.60 21.23 -2.57
CA PRO A 161 -2.39 20.54 -3.02
C PRO A 161 -1.90 21.07 -4.37
N SER A 162 -0.61 21.37 -4.49
CA SER A 162 -0.05 22.00 -5.69
C SER A 162 -0.10 21.08 -6.91
N PRO A 163 -0.69 21.50 -8.04
CA PRO A 163 -0.62 20.77 -9.30
C PRO A 163 0.75 20.90 -10.00
N ALA A 164 1.00 20.03 -10.98
CA ALA A 164 2.17 20.04 -11.87
C ALA A 164 2.47 21.43 -12.46
N VAL A 165 1.39 22.03 -12.97
CA VAL A 165 1.30 23.30 -13.70
C VAL A 165 0.02 24.01 -13.25
N SER A 166 -0.15 25.29 -13.57
CA SER A 166 -1.46 25.92 -13.41
C SER A 166 -2.50 25.22 -14.28
N LEU A 167 -3.67 24.92 -13.72
CA LEU A 167 -4.73 24.19 -14.41
C LEU A 167 -5.93 25.09 -14.62
N ILE A 168 -6.55 24.99 -15.79
CA ILE A 168 -7.73 25.76 -16.18
C ILE A 168 -8.84 24.76 -16.49
N PHE A 169 -9.96 24.88 -15.77
CA PHE A 169 -11.14 24.05 -15.94
C PHE A 169 -12.30 24.90 -16.43
N PRO A 170 -13.06 24.48 -17.47
CA PRO A 170 -14.39 25.03 -17.65
C PRO A 170 -15.17 24.76 -16.36
N ALA A 171 -15.71 25.80 -15.71
CA ALA A 171 -16.42 25.60 -14.45
C ALA A 171 -17.70 24.79 -14.75
N ILE A 172 -17.72 23.50 -14.44
CA ILE A 172 -18.90 22.65 -14.59
C ILE A 172 -19.83 22.92 -13.40
N VAL A 173 -21.03 23.43 -13.67
CA VAL A 173 -21.97 23.90 -12.65
C VAL A 173 -23.12 22.93 -12.48
N ASN A 174 -23.36 22.52 -11.23
CA ASN A 174 -24.58 21.86 -10.78
C ASN A 174 -25.35 22.81 -9.84
N GLY A 175 -25.49 24.06 -10.29
CA GLY A 175 -26.22 25.13 -9.62
C GLY A 175 -27.41 25.54 -10.47
N GLN A 176 -28.48 26.01 -9.82
CA GLN A 176 -29.66 26.54 -10.50
C GLN A 176 -29.31 27.87 -11.21
N GLY A 177 -28.70 27.81 -12.39
CA GLY A 177 -28.48 28.99 -13.26
C GLY A 177 -27.41 28.86 -14.36
N TYR A 178 -27.40 29.82 -15.30
CA TYR A 178 -26.71 29.85 -16.61
C TYR A 178 -25.18 30.14 -16.55
N TRP A 179 -24.49 29.75 -15.48
CA TRP A 179 -23.15 30.29 -15.15
C TRP A 179 -21.99 29.41 -15.62
N ASP A 180 -22.23 28.12 -15.85
CA ASP A 180 -21.26 27.15 -16.38
C ASP A 180 -20.56 27.64 -17.65
N ARG A 181 -21.31 28.36 -18.48
CA ARG A 181 -20.86 28.88 -19.77
C ARG A 181 -20.06 30.18 -19.67
N ARG A 182 -20.06 30.86 -18.52
CA ARG A 182 -19.46 32.20 -18.38
C ARG A 182 -18.20 32.26 -17.54
N LEU A 183 -17.91 31.22 -16.74
CA LEU A 183 -16.75 31.20 -15.83
C LEU A 183 -15.80 30.03 -16.09
N THR A 184 -14.51 30.28 -15.89
CA THR A 184 -13.42 29.28 -15.84
C THR A 184 -12.85 29.26 -14.43
N ALA A 185 -12.62 28.07 -13.87
CA ALA A 185 -11.93 27.91 -12.59
C ALA A 185 -10.46 27.59 -12.83
N ASN A 186 -9.57 28.26 -12.10
CA ASN A 186 -8.13 28.12 -12.25
C ASN A 186 -7.49 27.70 -10.92
N ILE A 187 -6.71 26.63 -10.95
CA ILE A 187 -5.84 26.25 -9.83
C ILE A 187 -4.42 26.72 -10.15
N THR A 188 -3.85 27.54 -9.26
CA THR A 188 -2.48 28.02 -9.44
C THR A 188 -1.48 26.89 -9.18
N LYS A 189 -0.26 27.01 -9.73
CA LYS A 189 0.85 26.08 -9.42
C LYS A 189 1.16 25.97 -7.91
N GLU A 190 0.76 26.97 -7.12
CA GLU A 190 1.00 27.07 -5.68
C GLU A 190 -0.22 26.62 -4.87
N GLY A 191 -1.28 26.11 -5.52
CA GLY A 191 -2.45 25.57 -4.82
C GLY A 191 -3.48 26.61 -4.39
N GLY A 192 -3.56 27.76 -5.07
CA GLY A 192 -4.65 28.73 -4.94
C GLY A 192 -5.80 28.42 -5.89
N LEU A 193 -7.00 28.94 -5.60
CA LEU A 193 -8.19 28.78 -6.44
C LEU A 193 -8.75 30.15 -6.85
N ASN A 194 -8.92 30.33 -8.16
CA ASN A 194 -9.49 31.54 -8.75
C ASN A 194 -10.62 31.20 -9.72
N ILE A 195 -11.49 32.16 -9.99
CA ILE A 195 -12.44 32.13 -11.11
C ILE A 195 -12.18 33.31 -12.04
N VAL A 196 -12.36 33.09 -13.34
CA VAL A 196 -12.17 34.08 -14.39
C VAL A 196 -13.39 34.15 -15.28
N ALA A 197 -13.86 35.36 -15.58
CA ALA A 197 -14.98 35.58 -16.47
C ALA A 197 -14.56 35.42 -17.94
N ARG A 198 -15.19 34.48 -18.65
CA ARG A 198 -15.06 34.30 -20.11
C ARG A 198 -15.92 35.28 -20.90
N THR A 199 -17.01 35.73 -20.29
CA THR A 199 -17.92 36.75 -20.81
C THR A 199 -18.38 37.60 -19.63
N ASP A 200 -18.94 38.77 -19.90
CA ASP A 200 -19.54 39.59 -18.85
C ASP A 200 -20.64 38.81 -18.11
N VAL A 201 -20.57 38.86 -16.77
CA VAL A 201 -21.45 38.10 -15.89
C VAL A 201 -21.86 38.98 -14.71
N GLY A 202 -23.13 38.90 -14.35
CA GLY A 202 -23.70 39.53 -13.16
C GLY A 202 -24.40 38.49 -12.31
N PHE A 203 -24.36 38.68 -11.00
CA PHE A 203 -24.93 37.78 -10.01
C PHE A 203 -25.83 38.58 -9.09
N ASN A 204 -26.99 38.01 -8.77
CA ASN A 204 -27.88 38.59 -7.77
C ASN A 204 -27.39 38.27 -6.35
N ALA A 205 -27.90 39.03 -5.38
CA ALA A 205 -27.73 38.66 -3.98
C ALA A 205 -28.38 37.30 -3.72
N ASN A 206 -27.70 36.48 -2.91
CA ASN A 206 -28.03 35.13 -2.49
C ASN A 206 -28.08 34.07 -3.61
N GLU A 207 -27.59 34.40 -4.79
CA GLU A 207 -27.48 33.44 -5.89
C GLU A 207 -26.36 32.43 -5.61
N LYS A 208 -26.68 31.14 -5.71
CA LYS A 208 -25.78 30.03 -5.39
C LYS A 208 -24.89 29.69 -6.59
N MET A 209 -23.59 29.67 -6.34
CA MET A 209 -22.55 29.15 -7.22
C MET A 209 -22.09 27.77 -6.72
N GLY A 210 -22.14 26.77 -7.60
CA GLY A 210 -21.68 25.42 -7.29
C GLY A 210 -20.89 24.83 -8.44
N PHE A 211 -19.66 24.36 -8.22
CA PHE A 211 -18.89 23.66 -9.25
C PHE A 211 -17.97 22.59 -8.67
N SER A 212 -17.54 21.67 -9.52
CA SER A 212 -16.55 20.64 -9.15
C SER A 212 -15.49 20.48 -10.21
N LEU A 213 -14.27 20.23 -9.76
CA LEU A 213 -13.13 19.95 -10.61
C LEU A 213 -12.26 18.87 -9.96
N THR A 214 -11.58 18.10 -10.80
CA THR A 214 -10.67 17.04 -10.37
C THR A 214 -9.35 17.18 -11.09
N TYR A 215 -8.26 17.04 -10.35
CA TYR A 215 -6.91 17.16 -10.87
C TYR A 215 -5.92 16.25 -10.17
N VAL A 216 -4.73 16.11 -10.76
CA VAL A 216 -3.62 15.35 -10.19
C VAL A 216 -2.62 16.32 -9.55
N ALA A 217 -2.38 16.17 -8.25
CA ALA A 217 -1.39 16.91 -7.48
C ALA A 217 0.01 16.30 -7.62
N LYS A 218 1.03 17.12 -7.36
CA LYS A 218 2.43 16.69 -7.22
C LYS A 218 2.63 15.86 -5.95
#